data_AF-A0A4Q2YMG1-F1
#
_entry.id   AF-A0A4Q2YMG1-F1
#
_cell.length_a   1.000
_cell.length_b   1.000
_cell.length_c   1.000
_cell.angle_alpha   90.00
_cell.angle_beta   90.00
_cell.angle_gamma   90.00
#
_symmetry.space_group_name_H-M   'P 1'
#
loop_
_entity.id
_entity.type
_entity.pdbx_description
1 polymer ?
#
loop_
_entity_poly.entity_id
_entity_poly.type
_entity_poly.pdbx_seq_one_letter_code
_entity_poly.pdbx_strand_id
1 'polypeptide(L)'
;MTRPVTHIVRLLKWGRILARHGALRGIETAPQTPPGVKRLCRIARLGTIQPKIPDYATAFQAIGPAAVKLGQTLATRPDLVGEEAARNLLSLQDALAPVG
;
A
#
# COMPACT_ATOMS: atom_id res chain seq x y z
N MET A 1 -20.18 -8.13 21.34
CA MET A 1 -20.01 -9.03 20.17
C MET A 1 -20.07 -8.23 18.85
N THR A 2 -19.12 -7.30 18.62
CA THR A 2 -19.06 -6.48 17.38
C THR A 2 -17.61 -6.26 16.90
N ARG A 3 -16.72 -7.21 17.17
CA ARG A 3 -15.32 -7.18 16.70
C ARG A 3 -15.14 -7.26 15.16
N PRO A 4 -15.95 -7.99 14.37
CA PRO A 4 -15.68 -8.15 12.92
C PRO A 4 -15.84 -6.86 12.11
N VAL A 5 -16.82 -6.03 12.47
CA VAL A 5 -17.18 -4.83 11.71
C VAL A 5 -16.06 -3.78 11.76
N THR A 6 -15.41 -3.63 12.91
CA THR A 6 -14.29 -2.69 13.08
C THR A 6 -13.09 -3.07 12.22
N HIS A 7 -12.82 -4.37 12.05
CA HIS A 7 -11.75 -4.85 11.18
C HIS A 7 -12.07 -4.61 9.69
N ILE A 8 -13.31 -4.85 9.27
CA ILE A 8 -13.75 -4.58 7.88
C ILE A 8 -13.66 -3.09 7.57
N VAL A 9 -14.17 -2.21 8.44
CA VAL A 9 -14.10 -0.76 8.25
C VAL A 9 -12.66 -0.27 8.22
N ARG A 10 -11.77 -0.85 9.04
CA ARG A 10 -10.35 -0.53 9.04
C ARG A 10 -9.66 -0.97 7.75
N LEU A 11 -9.95 -2.17 7.25
CA LEU A 11 -9.46 -2.66 5.96
C LEU A 11 -9.94 -1.77 4.80
N LEU A 12 -11.20 -1.34 4.82
CA LEU A 12 -11.74 -0.40 3.83
C LEU A 12 -11.02 0.95 3.89
N LYS A 13 -10.76 1.49 5.09
CA LYS A 13 -9.97 2.72 5.26
C LYS A 13 -8.56 2.57 4.70
N TRP A 14 -7.88 1.47 4.99
CA TRP A 14 -6.54 1.18 4.46
C TRP A 14 -6.54 1.06 2.93
N GLY A 15 -7.52 0.36 2.36
CA GLY A 15 -7.72 0.26 0.92
C GLY A 15 -7.93 1.63 0.27
N ARG A 16 -8.71 2.52 0.90
CA ARG A 16 -8.90 3.90 0.41
C ARG A 16 -7.63 4.75 0.49
N ILE A 17 -6.80 4.59 1.51
CA ILE A 17 -5.51 5.27 1.61
C ILE A 17 -4.59 4.81 0.47
N LEU A 18 -4.42 3.49 0.29
CA LEU A 18 -3.63 2.93 -0.81
C LEU A 18 -4.14 3.39 -2.19
N ALA A 19 -5.46 3.43 -2.38
CA ALA A 19 -6.11 3.92 -3.59
C ALA A 19 -5.71 5.37 -3.89
N ARG A 20 -5.81 6.25 -2.88
CA ARG A 20 -5.52 7.68 -3.00
C ARG A 20 -4.07 7.96 -3.39
N HIS A 21 -3.13 7.14 -2.91
CA HIS A 21 -1.71 7.27 -3.22
C HIS A 21 -1.29 6.51 -4.49
N GLY A 22 -2.22 5.86 -5.20
CA GLY A 22 -1.92 5.13 -6.44
C GLY A 22 -1.24 3.77 -6.23
N ALA A 23 -1.01 3.35 -4.98
CA ALA A 23 -0.35 2.08 -4.63
C ALA A 23 -1.11 0.85 -5.16
N LEU A 24 -2.43 0.98 -5.36
CA LEU A 24 -3.26 -0.08 -5.91
C LEU A 24 -3.07 -0.30 -7.42
N ARG A 25 -2.35 0.57 -8.15
CA ARG A 25 -2.07 0.34 -9.59
C ARG A 25 -1.07 -0.78 -9.82
N GLY A 26 -0.01 -0.86 -9.03
CA GLY A 26 1.01 -1.90 -9.17
C GLY A 26 0.42 -3.31 -9.06
N ILE A 27 -0.56 -3.48 -8.16
CA ILE A 27 -1.27 -4.75 -7.98
C ILE A 27 -2.11 -5.14 -9.21
N GLU A 28 -2.69 -4.16 -9.92
CA GLU A 28 -3.50 -4.46 -11.10
C GLU A 28 -2.67 -4.81 -12.34
N THR A 29 -1.52 -4.16 -12.49
CA THR A 29 -0.58 -4.41 -13.59
C THR A 29 0.21 -5.69 -13.39
N ALA A 30 0.28 -6.22 -12.17
CA ALA A 30 0.96 -7.46 -11.88
C ALA A 30 0.32 -8.65 -12.65
N PRO A 31 1.12 -9.42 -13.43
CA PRO A 31 0.62 -10.55 -14.22
C PRO A 31 0.01 -11.65 -13.36
N GLN A 32 0.59 -11.87 -12.18
CA GLN A 32 0.26 -12.95 -11.26
C GLN A 32 -0.99 -12.64 -10.40
N THR A 33 -1.58 -11.45 -10.52
CA THR A 33 -2.67 -11.03 -9.64
C THR A 33 -4.01 -11.69 -10.05
N PRO A 34 -4.71 -12.36 -9.11
CA PRO A 34 -6.02 -12.95 -9.38
C PRO A 34 -7.05 -11.90 -9.85
N PRO A 35 -7.95 -12.24 -10.78
CA PRO A 35 -8.94 -11.29 -11.33
C PRO A 35 -9.89 -10.71 -10.27
N GLY A 36 -10.13 -11.44 -9.18
CA GLY A 36 -10.90 -10.93 -8.04
C GLY A 36 -10.20 -9.79 -7.30
N VAL A 37 -8.87 -9.89 -7.11
CA VAL A 37 -8.06 -8.84 -6.48
C VAL A 37 -7.97 -7.61 -7.39
N LYS A 38 -7.85 -7.80 -8.70
CA LYS A 38 -7.90 -6.71 -9.69
C LYS A 38 -9.23 -5.95 -9.62
N ARG A 39 -10.36 -6.66 -9.54
CA ARG A 39 -11.69 -6.03 -9.38
C ARG A 39 -11.81 -5.27 -8.07
N LEU A 40 -11.33 -5.83 -6.97
CA LEU A 40 -11.37 -5.17 -5.66
C LEU A 40 -10.55 -3.87 -5.67
N CYS A 41 -9.34 -3.90 -6.24
CA CYS A 41 -8.51 -2.70 -6.41
C CYS A 41 -9.23 -1.65 -7.27
N ARG A 42 -9.87 -2.07 -8.36
CA ARG A 42 -10.61 -1.17 -9.25
C ARG A 42 -11.78 -0.50 -8.54
N ILE A 43 -12.54 -1.25 -7.74
CA ILE A 43 -13.64 -0.72 -6.92
C ILE A 43 -13.10 0.22 -5.84
N ALA A 44 -12.03 -0.17 -5.15
CA ALA A 44 -11.43 0.65 -4.08
C ALA A 44 -10.92 2.01 -4.58
N ARG A 45 -10.59 2.13 -5.88
CA ARG A 45 -10.16 3.38 -6.50
C ARG A 45 -11.28 4.24 -7.07
N LEU A 46 -12.51 3.72 -7.18
CA LEU A 46 -13.65 4.54 -7.60
C LEU A 46 -13.84 5.70 -6.61
N GLY A 47 -13.76 6.93 -7.12
CA GLY A 47 -13.85 8.15 -6.32
C GLY A 47 -12.52 8.64 -5.70
N THR A 48 -11.37 8.12 -6.14
CA THR A 48 -10.05 8.64 -5.75
C THR A 48 -9.31 9.25 -6.94
N ILE A 49 -8.76 10.46 -6.75
CA ILE A 49 -7.84 11.08 -7.71
C ILE A 49 -6.47 10.47 -7.48
N GLN A 50 -6.02 9.65 -8.42
CA GLN A 50 -4.77 8.91 -8.28
C GLN A 50 -3.61 9.69 -8.91
N PRO A 51 -2.47 9.84 -8.22
CA PRO A 51 -1.28 10.49 -8.79
C PRO A 51 -0.73 9.69 -9.98
N LYS A 52 -0.05 10.34 -10.92
CA LYS A 52 0.56 9.65 -12.07
C LYS A 52 1.58 8.61 -11.61
N ILE A 53 2.40 8.96 -10.63
CA ILE A 53 3.42 8.11 -10.00
C ILE A 53 2.87 7.60 -8.65
N PRO A 54 2.83 6.29 -8.39
CA PRO A 54 2.42 5.74 -7.11
C PRO A 54 3.39 6.12 -5.97
N ASP A 55 2.85 6.43 -4.79
CA ASP A 55 3.62 6.73 -3.58
C ASP A 55 3.26 5.76 -2.44
N TYR A 56 3.95 4.62 -2.42
CA TYR A 56 3.75 3.53 -1.46
C TYR A 56 4.21 3.92 -0.06
N ALA A 57 5.31 4.65 0.08
CA ALA A 57 5.86 5.08 1.36
C ALA A 57 4.88 5.95 2.12
N THR A 58 4.37 7.02 1.50
CA THR A 58 3.39 7.89 2.16
C THR A 58 2.08 7.15 2.45
N ALA A 59 1.67 6.23 1.57
CA ALA A 59 0.48 5.40 1.82
C ALA A 59 0.65 4.52 3.07
N PHE A 60 1.82 3.90 3.24
CA PHE A 60 2.13 3.03 4.37
C PHE A 60 2.29 3.83 5.67
N GLN A 61 2.89 5.02 5.61
CA GLN A 61 2.95 5.96 6.74
C GLN A 61 1.53 6.39 7.18
N ALA A 62 0.66 6.74 6.23
CA ALA A 62 -0.72 7.15 6.50
C ALA A 62 -1.58 6.02 7.07
N ILE A 63 -1.27 4.75 6.77
CA ILE A 63 -1.92 3.59 7.39
C ILE A 63 -1.46 3.39 8.84
N GLY A 64 -0.17 3.62 9.10
CA GLY A 64 0.41 3.61 10.43
C GLY A 64 1.57 2.60 10.62
N PRO A 65 2.07 2.46 11.85
CA PRO A 65 3.36 1.79 12.14
C PRO A 65 3.43 0.33 11.69
N ALA A 66 2.31 -0.39 11.74
CA ALA A 66 2.25 -1.78 11.29
C ALA A 66 2.44 -1.90 9.77
N ALA A 67 1.86 -0.98 8.98
CA ALA A 67 2.09 -0.94 7.56
C ALA A 67 3.53 -0.53 7.26
N VAL A 68 4.07 0.50 7.93
CA VAL A 68 5.48 0.91 7.77
C VAL A 68 6.43 -0.27 7.91
N LYS A 69 6.28 -1.10 8.96
CA LYS A 69 7.10 -2.31 9.15
C LYS A 69 6.96 -3.30 7.99
N LEU A 70 5.73 -3.54 7.53
CA LEU A 70 5.51 -4.37 6.34
C LEU A 70 6.19 -3.78 5.10
N GLY A 71 6.10 -2.46 4.92
CA GLY A 71 6.76 -1.74 3.83
C GLY A 71 8.28 -1.90 3.86
N GLN A 72 8.88 -1.84 5.05
CA GLN A 72 10.32 -2.08 5.23
C GLN A 72 10.71 -3.51 4.83
N THR A 73 9.91 -4.52 5.19
CA THR A 73 10.15 -5.91 4.75
C THR A 73 9.94 -6.09 3.24
N LEU A 74 8.98 -5.40 2.64
CA LEU A 74 8.71 -5.47 1.20
C LEU A 74 9.75 -4.72 0.37
N ALA A 75 10.37 -3.67 0.92
CA ALA A 75 11.43 -2.92 0.26
C ALA A 75 12.68 -3.76 -0.05
N THR A 76 12.92 -4.83 0.72
CA THR A 76 14.02 -5.77 0.46
C THR A 76 13.66 -6.87 -0.54
N ARG A 77 12.40 -6.91 -1.01
CA ARG A 77 11.85 -7.94 -1.90
C ARG A 77 11.20 -7.35 -3.15
N PRO A 78 12.00 -6.77 -4.08
CA PRO A 78 11.49 -6.20 -5.33
C PRO A 78 10.81 -7.24 -6.24
N ASP A 79 11.12 -8.53 -6.06
CA ASP A 79 10.46 -9.64 -6.73
C ASP A 79 8.95 -9.72 -6.44
N LEU A 80 8.51 -9.24 -5.27
CA LEU A 80 7.11 -9.33 -4.83
C LEU A 80 6.28 -8.08 -5.17
N VAL A 81 6.88 -6.89 -5.08
CA VAL A 81 6.16 -5.61 -5.21
C VAL A 81 6.53 -4.83 -6.48
N GLY A 82 7.60 -5.25 -7.16
CA GLY A 82 8.19 -4.54 -8.30
C GLY A 82 9.26 -3.55 -7.87
N GLU A 83 10.21 -3.30 -8.78
CA GLU A 83 11.36 -2.41 -8.58
C GLU A 83 10.96 -0.99 -8.13
N GLU A 84 10.00 -0.37 -8.80
CA GLU A 84 9.56 0.99 -8.48
C GLU A 84 8.94 1.08 -7.08
N ALA A 85 8.13 0.09 -6.71
CA ALA A 85 7.51 0.04 -5.40
C ALA A 85 8.54 -0.22 -4.30
N ALA A 86 9.48 -1.14 -4.53
CA ALA A 86 10.55 -1.44 -3.58
C ALA A 86 11.44 -0.22 -3.33
N ARG A 87 11.83 0.51 -4.39
CA ARG A 87 12.61 1.76 -4.27
C ARG A 87 11.88 2.83 -3.49
N ASN A 88 10.59 3.02 -3.77
CA ASN A 88 9.78 3.98 -3.02
C ASN A 88 9.63 3.54 -1.55
N LEU A 89 9.40 2.26 -1.25
CA LEU A 89 9.32 1.74 0.11
C LEU A 89 10.66 1.78 0.87
N LEU A 90 11.80 1.77 0.17
CA LEU A 90 13.13 1.90 0.78
C LEU A 90 13.26 3.23 1.54
N SER A 91 12.57 4.29 1.10
CA SER A 91 12.55 5.57 1.81
C SER A 91 11.91 5.49 3.20
N LEU A 92 11.18 4.41 3.53
CA LEU A 92 10.68 4.14 4.88
C LEU A 92 11.78 3.66 5.84
N GLN A 93 12.89 3.13 5.31
CA GLN A 93 14.04 2.69 6.09
C GLN A 93 14.95 3.88 6.40
N ASP A 94 15.12 4.79 5.44
CA ASP A 94 15.90 6.02 5.59
C ASP A 94 15.31 7.00 6.62
N ALA A 95 14.05 6.82 7.01
CA ALA A 95 13.35 7.63 8.01
C ALA A 95 13.67 7.24 9.47
N LEU A 96 14.60 6.30 9.73
CA LEU A 96 15.11 6.06 11.07
C LEU A 96 15.93 7.28 11.51
N ALA A 97 15.34 8.09 12.39
CA ALA A 97 16.03 9.21 13.02
C ALA A 97 17.38 8.73 13.59
N PRO A 98 18.49 9.45 13.33
CA PRO A 98 19.75 9.12 13.97
C PRO A 98 19.53 9.17 15.48
N VAL A 99 19.84 8.05 16.15
CA VAL A 99 19.95 8.02 17.60
C VAL A 99 21.14 8.90 17.99
N GLY A 100 20.84 10.14 18.38
CA GLY A 100 21.76 11.05 19.07
C GLY A 100 21.65 10.86 20.57
#